data_AF-A0A1M5ZFR9-F1
#
_entry.id   AF-A0A1M5ZFR9-F1
#
_cell.length_a   1.000
_cell.length_b   1.000
_cell.length_c   1.000
_cell.angle_alpha   90.00
_cell.angle_beta   90.00
_cell.angle_gamma   90.00
#
_symmetry.space_group_name_H-M   'P 1'
#
loop_
_entity.id
_entity.type
_entity.pdbx_description
1 polymer ?
#
loop_
_entity_poly.entity_id
_entity_poly.type
_entity_poly.pdbx_seq_one_letter_code
_entity_poly.pdbx_strand_id
1 'polypeptide(L)'
;MKNVEKIKVLRAVEGSEKTIDYYNVLGNMGDLKYNYSDYMITGPVVADEELKRLPHANYDLCCALMTMLLREDYFDNGQFVRRCRDGQVSLVIKKMTELLSQQA
;
A
#
# COMPACT_ATOMS: atom_id res chain seq x y z
N MET A 1 16.17 6.98 0.31
CA MET A 1 16.34 5.72 1.05
C MET A 1 16.69 4.61 0.06
N LYS A 2 17.65 3.73 0.38
CA LYS A 2 18.02 2.61 -0.50
C LYS A 2 16.94 1.52 -0.49
N ASN A 3 16.82 0.73 -1.56
CA ASN A 3 15.81 -0.34 -1.65
C ASN A 3 15.89 -1.34 -0.49
N VAL A 4 17.11 -1.72 -0.07
CA VAL A 4 17.34 -2.60 1.08
C VAL A 4 16.79 -2.02 2.39
N GLU A 5 16.87 -0.70 2.58
CA GLU A 5 16.33 -0.02 3.76
C GLU A 5 14.80 0.05 3.68
N LYS A 6 14.25 0.38 2.50
CA LYS A 6 12.79 0.37 2.25
C LYS A 6 12.17 -0.99 2.56
N ILE A 7 12.80 -2.09 2.15
CA ILE A 7 12.33 -3.45 2.44
C ILE A 7 12.29 -3.71 3.96
N LYS A 8 13.31 -3.28 4.70
CA LYS A 8 13.37 -3.49 6.16
C LYS A 8 12.22 -2.77 6.86
N VAL A 9 11.94 -1.52 6.51
CA VAL A 9 10.87 -0.74 7.16
C VAL A 9 9.48 -1.25 6.77
N LEU A 10 9.28 -1.69 5.52
CA LEU A 10 8.02 -2.30 5.07
C LEU A 10 7.72 -3.60 5.84
N ARG A 11 8.73 -4.47 6.03
CA ARG A 11 8.59 -5.69 6.81
C ARG A 11 8.35 -5.43 8.30
N ALA A 12 8.85 -4.31 8.84
CA ALA A 12 8.67 -3.97 10.25
C ALA A 12 7.23 -3.55 10.59
N VAL A 13 6.48 -3.02 9.61
CA VAL A 13 5.06 -2.65 9.79
C VAL A 13 4.09 -3.72 9.30
N GLU A 14 4.57 -4.78 8.66
CA GLU A 14 3.75 -5.90 8.24
C GLU A 14 3.04 -6.52 9.45
N GLY A 15 1.71 -6.59 9.38
CA GLY A 15 0.87 -7.10 10.48
C GLY A 15 0.39 -6.03 11.46
N SER A 16 0.82 -4.76 11.34
CA SER A 16 0.14 -3.68 12.04
C SER A 16 -1.27 -3.48 11.47
N GLU A 17 -2.25 -3.28 12.34
CA GLU A 17 -3.62 -2.85 11.98
C GLU A 17 -3.79 -1.33 12.07
N LYS A 18 -2.73 -0.57 12.42
CA LYS A 18 -2.80 0.88 12.62
C LYS A 18 -2.39 1.62 11.35
N THR A 19 -3.31 2.39 10.78
CA THR A 19 -3.05 3.23 9.58
C THR A 19 -1.84 4.15 9.75
N ILE A 20 -1.64 4.73 10.94
CA ILE A 20 -0.53 5.65 11.23
C ILE A 20 0.85 5.03 11.00
N ASP A 21 1.03 3.74 11.25
CA ASP A 21 2.31 3.06 11.05
C ASP A 21 2.70 3.05 9.57
N TYR A 22 1.73 2.78 8.70
CA TYR A 22 1.91 2.78 7.25
C TYR A 22 2.05 4.19 6.68
N TYR A 23 1.26 5.17 7.18
CA TYR A 23 1.44 6.57 6.79
C TYR A 23 2.86 7.06 7.10
N ASN A 24 3.38 6.74 8.28
CA ASN A 24 4.75 7.10 8.68
C ASN A 24 5.80 6.41 7.80
N VAL A 25 5.67 5.11 7.56
CA VAL A 25 6.62 4.37 6.72
C VAL A 25 6.62 4.89 5.28
N LEU A 26 5.45 5.00 4.64
CA LEU A 26 5.36 5.52 3.27
C LEU A 26 5.82 6.98 3.17
N GLY A 27 5.46 7.81 4.15
CA GLY A 27 5.89 9.21 4.20
C GLY A 27 7.40 9.35 4.31
N ASN A 28 8.03 8.63 5.25
CA ASN A 28 9.48 8.65 5.44
C ASN A 28 10.26 8.10 4.23
N MET A 29 9.68 7.17 3.48
CA MET A 29 10.27 6.65 2.23
C MET A 29 10.09 7.59 1.04
N GLY A 30 9.20 8.59 1.14
CA GLY A 30 8.77 9.42 0.00
C GLY A 30 7.83 8.70 -0.97
N ASP A 31 7.21 7.61 -0.53
CA ASP A 31 6.39 6.72 -1.36
C ASP A 31 4.88 6.90 -1.14
N LEU A 32 4.47 7.80 -0.23
CA LEU A 32 3.05 8.12 -0.01
C LEU A 32 2.47 8.89 -1.22
N LYS A 33 1.47 8.32 -1.89
CA LYS A 33 0.89 8.88 -3.12
C LYS A 33 -0.38 9.67 -2.82
N TYR A 34 -0.23 10.94 -2.44
CA TYR A 34 -1.39 11.81 -2.17
C TYR A 34 -2.34 11.94 -3.37
N ASN A 35 -1.82 11.80 -4.59
CA ASN A 35 -2.57 11.78 -5.85
C ASN A 35 -2.92 10.35 -6.33
N TYR A 36 -3.12 9.39 -5.42
CA TYR A 36 -3.42 8.00 -5.77
C TYR A 36 -4.60 7.85 -6.74
N SER A 37 -5.56 8.79 -6.75
CA SER A 37 -6.69 8.80 -7.69
C SER A 37 -6.26 8.78 -9.15
N ASP A 38 -5.12 9.38 -9.49
CA ASP A 38 -4.61 9.42 -10.87
C ASP A 38 -4.17 8.02 -11.37
N TYR A 39 -3.99 7.07 -10.45
CA TYR A 39 -3.56 5.70 -10.72
C TYR A 39 -4.74 4.72 -10.78
N MET A 40 -5.89 5.10 -10.23
CA MET A 40 -7.10 4.29 -10.18
C MET A 40 -7.82 4.36 -11.53
N ILE A 41 -8.46 3.26 -11.92
CA ILE A 41 -9.24 3.17 -13.18
C ILE A 41 -10.74 3.18 -12.93
N THR A 42 -11.17 2.93 -11.69
CA THR A 42 -12.56 2.97 -11.25
C THR A 42 -12.97 4.38 -10.83
N GLY A 43 -14.20 4.76 -11.17
CA GLY A 43 -14.81 6.04 -10.77
C GLY A 43 -16.29 5.83 -10.40
N PRO A 44 -16.68 5.96 -9.10
CA PRO A 44 -15.85 6.18 -7.91
C PRO A 44 -14.83 5.06 -7.65
N VAL A 45 -13.83 5.31 -6.79
CA VAL A 45 -12.80 4.31 -6.46
C VAL A 45 -13.43 3.11 -5.76
N VAL A 46 -13.21 1.92 -6.31
CA VAL A 46 -13.65 0.63 -5.74
C VAL A 46 -12.43 -0.20 -5.39
N ALA A 47 -12.03 -0.21 -4.11
CA ALA A 47 -10.77 -0.82 -3.66
C ALA A 47 -10.63 -2.29 -4.07
N ASP A 48 -11.70 -3.08 -4.00
CA ASP A 48 -11.69 -4.50 -4.39
C ASP A 48 -11.38 -4.70 -5.88
N GLU A 49 -11.88 -3.83 -6.76
CA GLU A 49 -11.61 -3.90 -8.20
C GLU A 49 -10.19 -3.41 -8.50
N GLU A 50 -9.72 -2.38 -7.82
CA GLU A 50 -8.34 -1.87 -7.98
C GLU A 50 -7.30 -2.90 -7.52
N LEU A 51 -7.56 -3.61 -6.42
CA LEU A 51 -6.66 -4.64 -5.90
C LEU A 51 -6.49 -5.84 -6.85
N LYS A 52 -7.45 -6.11 -7.76
CA LYS A 52 -7.27 -7.15 -8.80
C LYS A 52 -6.09 -6.87 -9.73
N ARG A 53 -5.63 -5.61 -9.80
CA ARG A 53 -4.47 -5.19 -10.61
C ARG A 53 -3.12 -5.47 -9.92
N LEU A 54 -3.11 -5.76 -8.62
CA LEU A 54 -1.89 -5.97 -7.83
C LEU A 54 -0.90 -7.00 -8.43
N PRO A 55 -1.34 -8.15 -8.98
CA PRO A 55 -0.41 -9.12 -9.58
C PRO A 55 0.48 -8.53 -10.69
N HIS A 56 -0.05 -7.57 -11.45
CA HIS A 56 0.62 -6.89 -12.57
C HIS A 56 1.12 -5.48 -12.20
N ALA A 57 0.97 -5.05 -10.94
CA ALA A 57 1.36 -3.72 -10.52
C ALA A 57 2.89 -3.56 -10.52
N ASN A 58 3.35 -2.39 -10.97
CA ASN A 58 4.71 -1.91 -10.73
C ASN A 58 4.80 -1.28 -9.32
N TYR A 59 6.00 -0.86 -8.91
CA TYR A 59 6.22 -0.35 -7.56
C TYR A 59 5.35 0.88 -7.28
N ASP A 60 5.27 1.77 -8.26
CA ASP A 60 4.53 3.03 -8.14
C ASP A 60 3.02 2.83 -7.96
N LEU A 61 2.43 1.88 -8.71
CA LEU A 61 1.05 1.47 -8.52
C LEU A 61 0.83 0.79 -7.17
N CYS A 62 1.79 -0.01 -6.67
CA CYS A 62 1.68 -0.58 -5.33
C CYS A 62 1.62 0.50 -4.25
N CYS A 63 2.44 1.55 -4.37
CA CYS A 63 2.38 2.71 -3.48
C CYS A 63 1.01 3.41 -3.53
N ALA A 64 0.45 3.59 -4.74
CA ALA A 64 -0.88 4.17 -4.92
C ALA A 64 -1.99 3.29 -4.33
N LEU A 65 -1.93 1.96 -4.54
CA LEU A 65 -2.88 1.00 -3.97
C LEU A 65 -2.81 0.98 -2.44
N MET A 66 -1.61 1.02 -1.85
CA MET A 66 -1.49 1.11 -0.39
C MET A 66 -2.07 2.43 0.13
N THR A 67 -1.80 3.55 -0.55
CA THR A 67 -2.37 4.85 -0.16
C THR A 67 -3.90 4.86 -0.31
N MET A 68 -4.45 4.20 -1.32
CA MET A 68 -5.89 4.02 -1.48
C MET A 68 -6.51 3.30 -0.28
N LEU A 69 -5.92 2.17 0.17
CA LEU A 69 -6.43 1.44 1.35
C LEU A 69 -6.37 2.28 2.63
N LEU A 70 -5.33 3.09 2.79
CA LEU A 70 -5.22 4.02 3.93
C LEU A 70 -6.26 5.14 3.88
N ARG A 71 -6.71 5.54 2.68
CA ARG A 71 -7.73 6.56 2.46
C ARG A 71 -9.15 6.00 2.54
N GLU A 72 -9.35 4.73 2.21
CA GLU A 72 -10.61 4.02 2.40
C GLU A 72 -11.06 4.12 3.88
N ASP A 73 -10.16 3.89 4.82
CA ASP A 73 -10.42 4.00 6.27
C ASP A 73 -10.79 5.41 6.73
N TYR A 74 -10.27 6.43 6.05
CA TYR A 74 -10.64 7.82 6.33
C TYR A 74 -12.10 8.10 5.94
N PHE A 75 -12.61 7.45 4.89
CA PHE A 75 -13.99 7.60 4.44
C PHE A 75 -14.95 6.64 5.14
N ASP A 76 -14.46 5.45 5.51
CA ASP A 76 -15.22 4.40 6.16
C ASP A 76 -14.36 3.74 7.27
N ASN A 77 -14.57 4.22 8.50
CA ASN A 77 -13.72 3.91 9.64
C ASN A 77 -13.72 2.40 9.96
N GLY A 78 -12.53 1.81 10.03
CA GLY A 78 -12.32 0.39 10.32
C GLY A 78 -12.13 -0.48 9.08
N GLN A 79 -12.27 0.07 7.86
CA GLN A 79 -11.97 -0.68 6.65
C GLN A 79 -10.51 -1.11 6.60
N PHE A 80 -9.54 -0.28 7.00
CA PHE A 80 -8.14 -0.69 6.93
C PHE A 80 -7.85 -1.90 7.82
N VAL A 81 -8.43 -1.93 9.03
CA VAL A 81 -8.33 -3.08 9.94
C VAL A 81 -8.89 -4.34 9.28
N ARG A 82 -10.03 -4.23 8.59
CA ARG A 82 -10.60 -5.34 7.82
C ARG A 82 -9.66 -5.79 6.69
N ARG A 83 -9.10 -4.85 5.92
CA ARG A 83 -8.11 -5.14 4.85
C ARG A 83 -6.86 -5.84 5.39
N CYS A 84 -6.41 -5.49 6.60
CA CYS A 84 -5.31 -6.19 7.27
C CYS A 84 -5.69 -7.64 7.60
N ARG A 85 -6.87 -7.87 8.18
CA ARG A 85 -7.36 -9.21 8.56
C ARG A 85 -7.63 -10.11 7.36
N ASP A 86 -8.11 -9.53 6.27
CA ASP A 86 -8.33 -10.22 5.00
C ASP A 86 -7.00 -10.46 4.23
N GLY A 87 -5.86 -10.04 4.79
CA GLY A 87 -4.52 -10.24 4.22
C GLY A 87 -4.18 -9.37 3.02
N GLN A 88 -5.08 -8.46 2.63
CA GLN A 88 -4.92 -7.63 1.44
C GLN A 88 -3.76 -6.63 1.60
N VAL A 89 -3.60 -6.04 2.78
CA VAL A 89 -2.46 -5.15 3.10
C VAL A 89 -1.14 -5.91 3.01
N SER A 90 -1.07 -7.12 3.58
CA SER A 90 0.12 -7.99 3.49
C SER A 90 0.48 -8.35 2.05
N LEU A 91 -0.51 -8.62 1.18
CA LEU A 91 -0.25 -8.87 -0.24
C LEU A 91 0.38 -7.66 -0.93
N VAL A 92 -0.05 -6.44 -0.62
CA VAL A 92 0.55 -5.22 -1.17
C VAL A 92 1.98 -5.04 -0.66
N ILE A 93 2.23 -5.20 0.65
CA ILE A 93 3.58 -5.15 1.23
C ILE A 93 4.50 -6.19 0.57
N LYS A 94 4.03 -7.44 0.44
CA LYS A 94 4.79 -8.50 -0.21
C LYS A 94 5.19 -8.10 -1.62
N LYS A 95 4.24 -7.64 -2.45
CA LYS A 95 4.52 -7.18 -3.81
C LYS A 95 5.51 -6.00 -3.85
N MET A 96 5.37 -5.02 -2.95
CA MET A 96 6.32 -3.91 -2.83
C MET A 96 7.74 -4.42 -2.54
N THR A 97 7.90 -5.32 -1.57
CA THR A 97 9.23 -5.86 -1.21
C THR A 97 9.84 -6.71 -2.32
N GLU A 98 9.04 -7.50 -3.03
CA GLU A 98 9.47 -8.27 -4.20
C GLU A 98 10.02 -7.34 -5.29
N LEU A 99 9.28 -6.29 -5.64
CA LEU A 99 9.70 -5.33 -6.68
C LEU A 99 10.95 -4.54 -6.28
N LEU A 100 11.06 -4.11 -5.02
CA LEU A 100 12.27 -3.44 -4.53
C LEU A 100 13.50 -4.36 -4.57
N SER A 101 13.32 -5.65 -4.29
CA SER A 101 14.42 -6.62 -4.32
C SER A 101 14.95 -6.91 -5.73
N GLN A 102 14.09 -6.77 -6.74
CA GLN A 102 14.46 -6.92 -8.16
C GLN A 102 15.16 -5.68 -8.73
N GLN A 103 15.06 -4.55 -8.04
CA GLN A 103 15.67 -3.27 -8.41
C GLN A 103 16.94 -2.97 -7.59
N ALA A 104 17.34 -3.86 -6.69
CA ALA A 104 18.43 -3.67 -5.73
C ALA A 104 19.78 -4.13 -6.28
#